data_AF-A0A3D5CWA9-F1
#
_entry.id   AF-A0A3D5CWA9-F1
#
_cell.length_a   1.000
_cell.length_b   1.000
_cell.length_c   1.000
_cell.angle_alpha   90.00
_cell.angle_beta   90.00
_cell.angle_gamma   90.00
#
_symmetry.space_group_name_H-M   'P 1'
#
loop_
_entity.id
_entity.type
_entity.pdbx_description
1 polymer ?
#
loop_
_entity_poly.entity_id
_entity_poly.type
_entity_poly.pdbx_seq_one_letter_code
_entity_poly.pdbx_strand_id
1 'polypeptide(L)'
;MGKKNLSKSKKLRKQLLAASAAGLVLVSSAASAGTSLVYAAEKNQTATTAEKNTKNSEAISNENTLTQKQNLTATERKTVNPSRFDWNIGEVLPSTPTNNYSGTLPNTVRGATFQITFSIFKQPSSTLTANDIKVNVQGKNVKFSTSQYSNTINVQVTFQAEGTSTNFSINVATGKGDIARWNTSNYRKFTDVPQSAITSRNRISTLLDSIYSTSGVLAPGVTQSRIDNVRQEMNSYIPRDISSSYISAYWANFLTPFLDKASAEVDQINKATVAVNNLFNDNQVPKPNNTSEQVNAAKALVNALPYSQAKEDLLAKVAKAQNALDEIQVNAATEAVNALFNGDTPKPENTQEQIDAAKAKVDALANSDAKTALLAKITTAQNALNAEVEKENAATEAVNALFNGDTPKPENTQEQINAAKAKVDALTNETVKTALLAKITAAQQALDEATEEAAKVQAATEAVNAL
;
A
#
# COMPACT_ATOMS: atom_id res chain seq x y z
N MET A 1 -8.55 -57.76 -18.99
CA MET A 1 -7.42 -57.35 -18.12
C MET A 1 -7.21 -55.83 -18.24
N GLY A 2 -6.44 -55.20 -17.35
CA GLY A 2 -5.93 -53.82 -17.55
C GLY A 2 -6.66 -52.68 -16.84
N LYS A 3 -6.60 -52.62 -15.50
CA LYS A 3 -6.84 -51.35 -14.78
C LYS A 3 -5.63 -50.42 -14.98
N LYS A 4 -5.83 -49.12 -15.23
CA LYS A 4 -4.77 -48.08 -15.17
C LYS A 4 -5.19 -46.93 -14.26
N ASN A 5 -4.25 -46.45 -13.45
CA ASN A 5 -4.52 -45.51 -12.35
C ASN A 5 -4.50 -44.05 -12.81
N LEU A 6 -5.49 -43.26 -12.38
CA LEU A 6 -5.44 -41.80 -12.45
C LEU A 6 -4.67 -41.24 -11.24
N SER A 7 -3.54 -40.59 -11.49
CA SER A 7 -2.59 -40.21 -10.43
C SER A 7 -2.99 -38.91 -9.70
N LYS A 8 -3.33 -39.06 -8.41
CA LYS A 8 -3.12 -38.20 -7.22
C LYS A 8 -3.20 -36.66 -7.25
N SER A 9 -3.05 -35.95 -8.38
CA SER A 9 -2.89 -34.48 -8.43
C SER A 9 -4.12 -33.67 -8.00
N LYS A 10 -5.34 -34.18 -8.23
CA LYS A 10 -6.59 -33.43 -7.93
C LYS A 10 -7.01 -33.41 -6.45
N LYS A 11 -6.41 -34.21 -5.55
CA LYS A 11 -6.80 -34.21 -4.12
C LYS A 11 -6.12 -33.11 -3.28
N LEU A 12 -4.99 -32.55 -3.72
CA LEU A 12 -4.21 -31.62 -2.88
C LEU A 12 -4.79 -30.19 -2.79
N ARG A 13 -5.62 -29.77 -3.77
CA ARG A 13 -6.21 -28.41 -3.82
C ARG A 13 -7.44 -28.19 -2.91
N LYS A 14 -7.74 -29.10 -1.98
CA LYS A 14 -8.89 -28.98 -1.05
C LYS A 14 -8.56 -29.12 0.45
N GLN A 15 -7.27 -29.13 0.83
CA GLN A 15 -6.83 -29.20 2.24
C GLN A 15 -5.96 -28.02 2.72
N LEU A 16 -5.72 -27.01 1.88
CA LEU A 16 -4.90 -25.84 2.25
C LEU A 16 -5.73 -24.55 2.33
N LEU A 17 -6.85 -24.61 3.06
CA LEU A 17 -7.82 -23.50 3.19
C LEU A 17 -8.48 -23.42 4.59
N ALA A 18 -7.96 -24.15 5.59
CA ALA A 18 -8.54 -24.22 6.94
C ALA A 18 -7.49 -24.58 8.01
N ALA A 19 -6.49 -23.72 8.25
CA ALA A 19 -5.45 -23.96 9.26
C ALA A 19 -4.68 -22.70 9.75
N SER A 20 -5.34 -21.59 10.10
CA SER A 20 -4.70 -20.46 10.83
C SER A 20 -5.71 -19.51 11.49
N ALA A 21 -6.54 -20.03 12.40
CA ALA A 21 -7.57 -19.25 13.10
C ALA A 21 -7.66 -19.61 14.60
N ALA A 22 -6.51 -19.70 15.27
CA ALA A 22 -6.41 -19.77 16.73
C ALA A 22 -4.99 -19.43 17.21
N GLY A 23 -4.87 -18.69 18.32
CA GLY A 23 -3.69 -18.74 19.19
C GLY A 23 -2.50 -17.84 18.86
N LEU A 24 -2.55 -16.58 19.29
CA LEU A 24 -1.48 -16.05 20.14
C LEU A 24 -2.09 -15.21 21.28
N VAL A 25 -1.54 -15.33 22.48
CA VAL A 25 -2.16 -14.85 23.73
C VAL A 25 -1.48 -13.59 24.26
N LEU A 26 -2.28 -12.79 24.97
CA LEU A 26 -1.92 -11.62 25.77
C LEU A 26 -0.58 -11.74 26.53
N VAL A 27 0.18 -10.64 26.54
CA VAL A 27 0.93 -10.20 27.73
C VAL A 27 0.62 -8.72 27.94
N SER A 28 0.29 -8.34 29.17
CA SER A 28 -0.25 -7.01 29.52
C SER A 28 0.53 -6.34 30.65
N SER A 29 1.00 -5.11 30.42
CA SER A 29 1.43 -4.13 31.44
C SER A 29 1.97 -2.86 30.75
N ALA A 30 1.87 -1.65 31.31
CA ALA A 30 1.05 -1.16 32.41
C ALA A 30 0.69 0.32 32.17
N ALA A 31 -0.22 0.88 32.97
CA ALA A 31 -0.79 2.21 32.76
C ALA A 31 0.11 3.37 33.21
N SER A 32 -0.11 4.53 32.61
CA SER A 32 -0.01 5.83 33.30
C SER A 32 -1.12 6.78 32.82
N ALA A 33 -1.49 7.72 33.69
CA ALA A 33 -2.48 8.77 33.43
C ALA A 33 -2.04 9.70 32.28
N GLY A 34 -2.93 10.45 31.62
CA GLY A 34 -4.31 10.78 32.00
C GLY A 34 -4.40 12.24 32.47
N THR A 35 -4.24 13.17 31.53
CA THR A 35 -4.35 14.61 31.75
C THR A 35 -5.04 15.28 30.56
N SER A 36 -6.22 15.84 30.82
CA SER A 36 -6.69 17.02 30.09
C SER A 36 -5.89 18.25 30.52
N LEU A 37 -5.79 19.25 29.63
CA LEU A 37 -5.65 20.70 29.89
C LEU A 37 -5.58 21.34 28.48
N VAL A 38 -6.62 22.03 27.99
CA VAL A 38 -7.09 23.40 28.32
C VAL A 38 -6.45 24.47 27.44
N TYR A 39 -7.33 25.32 26.91
CA TYR A 39 -7.05 26.49 26.09
C TYR A 39 -6.27 27.55 26.91
N ALA A 40 -5.23 28.13 26.32
CA ALA A 40 -4.63 29.38 26.78
C ALA A 40 -4.29 30.22 25.55
N ALA A 41 -4.69 31.49 25.57
CA ALA A 41 -4.41 32.44 24.50
C ALA A 41 -3.54 33.57 25.04
N GLU A 42 -2.64 34.10 24.22
CA GLU A 42 -1.93 35.34 24.54
C GLU A 42 -1.80 36.22 23.30
N LYS A 43 -1.86 37.53 23.51
CA LYS A 43 -1.90 38.56 22.45
C LYS A 43 -0.52 39.20 22.27
N ASN A 44 -0.20 39.61 21.05
CA ASN A 44 -0.15 41.05 20.79
C ASN A 44 -0.23 41.44 19.31
N GLN A 45 -0.65 42.68 19.08
CA GLN A 45 -0.72 43.37 17.78
C GLN A 45 0.61 44.13 17.57
N THR A 46 1.01 44.62 16.37
CA THR A 46 0.28 45.56 15.49
C THR A 46 0.75 45.56 14.02
N ALA A 47 -0.18 45.91 13.12
CA ALA A 47 -0.11 46.86 11.98
C ALA A 47 1.27 47.32 11.42
N THR A 48 1.50 47.62 10.12
CA THR A 48 0.69 47.87 8.88
C THR A 48 1.69 48.04 7.70
N THR A 49 1.42 47.94 6.38
CA THR A 49 0.31 47.43 5.53
C THR A 49 0.77 47.50 4.03
N ALA A 50 0.06 46.81 3.12
CA ALA A 50 0.22 46.79 1.64
C ALA A 50 1.45 46.01 1.09
N GLU A 51 1.42 45.37 -0.10
CA GLU A 51 0.30 45.13 -1.04
C GLU A 51 0.47 43.81 -1.85
N LYS A 52 -0.66 43.17 -2.20
CA LYS A 52 -0.94 42.25 -3.34
C LYS A 52 -0.04 41.04 -3.71
N ASN A 53 -0.75 39.94 -3.97
CA ASN A 53 -0.43 38.83 -4.89
C ASN A 53 0.77 37.91 -4.58
N THR A 54 0.47 36.71 -4.07
CA THR A 54 0.53 35.45 -4.85
C THR A 54 -0.33 34.37 -4.16
N LYS A 55 -0.96 33.47 -4.92
CA LYS A 55 -1.67 32.31 -4.37
C LYS A 55 -0.65 31.31 -3.83
N ASN A 56 -0.58 31.13 -2.50
CA ASN A 56 0.21 30.07 -1.92
C ASN A 56 -0.65 28.82 -1.72
N SER A 57 -0.17 27.66 -2.17
CA SER A 57 -0.79 26.37 -1.82
C SER A 57 -0.35 25.98 -0.41
N GLU A 58 -1.28 25.84 0.52
CA GLU A 58 -0.99 25.34 1.87
C GLU A 58 -0.68 23.84 1.80
N ALA A 59 0.58 23.52 1.55
CA ALA A 59 1.11 22.18 1.69
C ALA A 59 1.06 21.80 3.18
N ILE A 60 0.17 20.86 3.54
CA ILE A 60 0.05 20.35 4.90
C ILE A 60 1.33 19.57 5.24
N SER A 61 2.27 20.25 5.89
CA SER A 61 3.59 19.77 6.25
C SER A 61 3.56 18.82 7.45
N ASN A 62 2.91 17.67 7.28
CA ASN A 62 2.94 16.58 8.25
C ASN A 62 4.22 15.75 8.09
N GLU A 63 5.35 16.35 8.49
CA GLU A 63 6.61 15.62 8.73
C GLU A 63 6.44 14.65 9.90
N ASN A 64 5.92 13.44 9.66
CA ASN A 64 6.18 12.29 10.53
C ASN A 64 5.80 10.94 9.90
N THR A 65 6.74 10.34 9.15
CA THR A 65 7.20 8.93 9.34
C THR A 65 8.30 8.56 8.33
N LEU A 66 9.52 9.06 8.55
CA LEU A 66 10.73 8.54 7.88
C LEU A 66 11.08 7.13 8.39
N THR A 67 10.30 6.10 8.02
CA THR A 67 10.59 4.72 8.48
C THR A 67 10.22 3.57 7.55
N GLN A 68 9.97 3.80 6.25
CA GLN A 68 9.91 2.68 5.28
C GLN A 68 11.30 2.25 4.80
N LYS A 69 11.99 1.46 5.65
CA LYS A 69 13.21 0.70 5.31
C LYS A 69 12.92 -0.44 4.31
N GLN A 70 12.56 -0.13 3.06
CA GLN A 70 12.35 -1.14 2.00
C GLN A 70 12.69 -0.70 0.57
N ASN A 71 12.96 0.59 0.33
CA ASN A 71 13.69 1.01 -0.87
C ASN A 71 15.18 0.66 -0.72
N LEU A 72 15.85 0.21 -1.80
CA LEU A 72 17.30 0.08 -1.76
C LEU A 72 17.88 1.48 -1.54
N THR A 73 18.68 1.63 -0.50
CA THR A 73 19.30 2.89 -0.14
C THR A 73 20.33 3.29 -1.19
N ALA A 74 20.64 4.60 -1.29
CA ALA A 74 21.75 5.06 -2.13
C ALA A 74 23.11 4.40 -1.75
N THR A 75 23.21 3.81 -0.56
CA THR A 75 24.31 2.95 -0.11
C THR A 75 24.51 1.72 -1.00
N GLU A 76 23.43 1.05 -1.41
CA GLU A 76 23.48 -0.17 -2.25
C GLU A 76 23.82 0.15 -3.71
N ARG A 77 23.61 1.40 -4.13
CA ARG A 77 24.16 1.96 -5.38
C ARG A 77 25.64 2.31 -5.24
N LYS A 78 26.06 2.79 -4.08
CA LYS A 78 27.48 3.03 -3.73
C LYS A 78 28.33 1.75 -3.74
N THR A 79 27.73 0.56 -3.68
CA THR A 79 28.42 -0.71 -3.94
C THR A 79 28.76 -0.96 -5.41
N VAL A 80 28.21 -0.20 -6.37
CA VAL A 80 28.64 -0.19 -7.79
C VAL A 80 29.91 0.66 -7.94
N ASN A 81 30.94 0.34 -7.16
CA ASN A 81 32.23 1.02 -7.20
C ASN A 81 33.27 0.16 -7.93
N PRO A 82 33.72 0.53 -9.15
CA PRO A 82 34.66 -0.27 -9.93
C PRO A 82 36.01 -0.54 -9.25
N SER A 83 36.39 0.22 -8.21
CA SER A 83 37.60 -0.05 -7.42
C SER A 83 37.54 -1.34 -6.59
N ARG A 84 36.37 -2.00 -6.50
CA ARG A 84 36.18 -3.31 -5.86
C ARG A 84 36.21 -4.50 -6.82
N PHE A 85 36.55 -4.31 -8.10
CA PHE A 85 36.94 -5.43 -8.95
C PHE A 85 38.35 -5.89 -8.56
N ASP A 86 38.44 -6.84 -7.63
CA ASP A 86 39.70 -7.55 -7.34
C ASP A 86 40.09 -8.44 -8.53
N TRP A 87 40.91 -7.88 -9.42
CA TRP A 87 41.55 -8.58 -10.56
C TRP A 87 42.67 -9.54 -10.09
N ASN A 88 42.43 -10.25 -8.98
CA ASN A 88 43.42 -11.14 -8.38
C ASN A 88 43.54 -12.41 -9.24
N ILE A 89 44.66 -12.54 -9.95
CA ILE A 89 45.03 -13.77 -10.65
C ILE A 89 45.42 -14.77 -9.55
N GLY A 90 44.58 -15.80 -9.35
CA GLY A 90 44.83 -16.84 -8.34
C GLY A 90 46.15 -17.59 -8.57
N GLU A 91 46.60 -18.33 -7.55
CA GLU A 91 47.93 -18.95 -7.55
C GLU A 91 48.21 -19.80 -8.81
N VAL A 92 49.32 -19.48 -9.46
CA VAL A 92 49.79 -20.07 -10.74
C VAL A 92 51.24 -20.51 -10.59
N LEU A 93 51.45 -21.45 -9.67
CA LEU A 93 52.73 -22.08 -9.38
C LEU A 93 52.59 -23.59 -9.23
N PRO A 94 53.66 -24.37 -9.47
CA PRO A 94 53.65 -25.80 -9.21
C PRO A 94 53.76 -26.06 -7.70
N SER A 95 53.02 -27.04 -7.20
CA SER A 95 53.15 -27.51 -5.81
C SER A 95 54.49 -28.18 -5.52
N THR A 96 55.16 -28.69 -6.55
CA THR A 96 56.50 -29.27 -6.49
C THR A 96 57.56 -28.29 -7.02
N PRO A 97 58.69 -28.09 -6.32
CA PRO A 97 59.79 -27.29 -6.84
C PRO A 97 60.38 -27.93 -8.11
N THR A 98 60.42 -27.16 -9.20
CA THR A 98 61.08 -27.54 -10.45
C THR A 98 61.98 -26.41 -10.95
N ASN A 99 63.12 -26.74 -11.58
CA ASN A 99 64.07 -25.77 -12.13
C ASN A 99 63.56 -25.10 -13.42
N ASN A 100 62.65 -25.75 -14.13
CA ASN A 100 61.90 -25.18 -15.24
C ASN A 100 60.42 -25.25 -14.90
N TYR A 101 59.74 -24.11 -14.92
CA TYR A 101 58.29 -24.04 -14.77
C TYR A 101 57.68 -23.41 -16.03
N SER A 102 56.57 -23.98 -16.50
CA SER A 102 55.73 -23.43 -17.55
C SER A 102 54.29 -23.49 -17.09
N GLY A 103 53.54 -22.43 -17.33
CA GLY A 103 52.16 -22.30 -16.87
C GLY A 103 51.34 -21.34 -17.71
N THR A 104 50.07 -21.24 -17.38
CA THR A 104 49.11 -20.35 -18.02
C THR A 104 48.54 -19.42 -16.96
N LEU A 105 48.75 -18.12 -17.10
CA LEU A 105 48.09 -17.10 -16.30
C LEU A 105 46.61 -17.05 -16.73
N PRO A 106 45.64 -17.43 -15.87
CA PRO A 106 44.24 -17.27 -16.18
C PRO A 106 43.85 -15.79 -16.03
N ASN A 107 42.69 -15.43 -16.58
CA ASN A 107 42.03 -14.14 -16.33
C ASN A 107 42.84 -12.91 -16.79
N THR A 108 43.83 -13.05 -17.67
CA THR A 108 44.45 -11.88 -18.30
C THR A 108 43.47 -11.19 -19.25
N VAL A 109 43.74 -9.93 -19.58
CA VAL A 109 42.82 -9.09 -20.36
C VAL A 109 43.56 -8.49 -21.54
N ARG A 110 43.09 -8.79 -22.76
CA ARG A 110 43.69 -8.29 -24.01
C ARG A 110 43.93 -6.78 -23.96
N GLY A 111 45.17 -6.38 -24.24
CA GLY A 111 45.62 -4.99 -24.27
C GLY A 111 46.01 -4.39 -22.91
N ALA A 112 45.69 -5.03 -21.78
CA ALA A 112 46.05 -4.53 -20.45
C ALA A 112 47.49 -4.90 -20.05
N THR A 113 48.15 -4.02 -19.28
CA THR A 113 49.54 -4.21 -18.80
C THR A 113 49.55 -4.80 -17.39
N PHE A 114 50.08 -6.01 -17.28
CA PHE A 114 50.24 -6.75 -16.03
C PHE A 114 51.70 -6.70 -15.56
N GLN A 115 51.91 -6.64 -14.25
CA GLN A 115 53.17 -6.96 -13.60
C GLN A 115 52.96 -8.08 -12.57
N ILE A 116 53.88 -9.04 -12.54
CA ILE A 116 53.86 -10.19 -11.64
C ILE A 116 55.26 -10.33 -11.02
N THR A 117 55.33 -10.53 -9.71
CA THR A 117 56.58 -10.86 -9.01
C THR A 117 56.56 -12.31 -8.54
N PHE A 118 57.43 -13.13 -9.15
CA PHE A 118 57.74 -14.48 -8.69
C PHE A 118 58.96 -14.43 -7.78
N SER A 119 58.95 -15.18 -6.68
CA SER A 119 60.06 -15.30 -5.74
C SER A 119 60.55 -16.75 -5.73
N ILE A 120 61.77 -16.96 -6.23
CA ILE A 120 62.46 -18.23 -6.30
C ILE A 120 63.37 -18.35 -5.08
N PHE A 121 63.20 -19.38 -4.27
CA PHE A 121 64.10 -19.67 -3.17
C PHE A 121 65.06 -20.77 -3.59
N LYS A 122 66.37 -20.51 -3.64
CA LYS A 122 67.39 -21.50 -4.02
C LYS A 122 67.74 -22.42 -2.85
N GLN A 123 68.16 -23.65 -3.13
CA GLN A 123 68.77 -24.49 -2.09
C GLN A 123 70.09 -23.88 -1.58
N PRO A 124 70.52 -24.13 -0.33
CA PRO A 124 71.80 -23.63 0.19
C PRO A 124 73.00 -24.06 -0.65
N SER A 125 72.95 -25.28 -1.21
CA SER A 125 73.92 -25.90 -2.12
C SER A 125 73.92 -25.32 -3.55
N SER A 126 72.91 -24.54 -3.95
CA SER A 126 72.76 -24.05 -5.32
C SER A 126 73.62 -22.82 -5.59
N THR A 127 74.30 -22.84 -6.75
CA THR A 127 75.11 -21.75 -7.32
C THR A 127 74.29 -20.79 -8.19
N LEU A 128 72.95 -20.92 -8.18
CA LEU A 128 72.01 -20.13 -8.96
C LEU A 128 72.10 -18.62 -8.63
N THR A 129 72.21 -17.80 -9.67
CA THR A 129 72.17 -16.34 -9.59
C THR A 129 70.99 -15.75 -10.34
N ALA A 130 70.67 -14.48 -10.09
CA ALA A 130 69.66 -13.72 -10.85
C ALA A 130 69.87 -13.74 -12.39
N ASN A 131 71.11 -13.87 -12.86
CA ASN A 131 71.46 -13.89 -14.28
C ASN A 131 71.21 -15.26 -14.95
N ASP A 132 70.97 -16.31 -14.16
CA ASP A 132 70.73 -17.67 -14.65
C ASP A 132 69.24 -17.95 -14.96
N ILE A 133 68.37 -16.96 -14.74
CA ILE A 133 66.92 -17.06 -14.95
C ILE A 133 66.54 -16.55 -16.35
N LYS A 134 65.84 -17.39 -17.12
CA LYS A 134 65.24 -17.03 -18.41
C LYS A 134 63.72 -17.02 -18.31
N VAL A 135 63.11 -15.86 -18.61
CA VAL A 135 61.65 -15.69 -18.66
C VAL A 135 61.18 -15.62 -20.11
N ASN A 136 60.07 -16.30 -20.41
CA ASN A 136 59.31 -16.15 -21.65
C ASN A 136 57.82 -15.92 -21.32
N VAL A 137 57.14 -15.06 -22.07
CA VAL A 137 55.71 -14.74 -21.88
C VAL A 137 55.05 -14.51 -23.24
N GLN A 138 53.88 -15.13 -23.45
CA GLN A 138 53.05 -14.93 -24.64
C GLN A 138 52.25 -13.61 -24.53
N GLY A 139 52.91 -12.50 -24.86
CA GLY A 139 52.31 -11.18 -24.91
C GLY A 139 53.19 -10.15 -25.61
N LYS A 140 52.69 -8.91 -25.72
CA LYS A 140 53.45 -7.76 -26.26
C LYS A 140 54.19 -7.02 -25.14
N ASN A 141 55.18 -6.22 -25.53
CA ASN A 141 55.90 -5.31 -24.63
C ASN A 141 56.50 -5.99 -23.38
N VAL A 142 56.88 -7.27 -23.51
CA VAL A 142 57.42 -8.09 -22.41
C VAL A 142 58.75 -7.50 -21.95
N LYS A 143 58.83 -7.20 -20.65
CA LYS A 143 60.03 -6.75 -19.94
C LYS A 143 60.13 -7.55 -18.66
N PHE A 144 61.31 -8.05 -18.31
CA PHE A 144 61.53 -8.62 -16.99
C PHE A 144 62.81 -8.07 -16.35
N SER A 145 62.85 -8.12 -15.03
CA SER A 145 64.02 -7.79 -14.22
C SER A 145 64.16 -8.81 -13.11
N THR A 146 65.40 -9.05 -12.70
CA THR A 146 65.73 -9.99 -11.62
C THR A 146 66.53 -9.27 -10.53
N SER A 147 66.16 -9.51 -9.27
CA SER A 147 66.91 -9.03 -8.11
C SER A 147 67.14 -10.17 -7.12
N GLN A 148 68.29 -10.16 -6.45
CA GLN A 148 68.70 -11.25 -5.56
C GLN A 148 68.97 -10.71 -4.16
N TYR A 149 68.42 -11.38 -3.16
CA TYR A 149 68.63 -11.09 -1.75
C TYR A 149 68.81 -12.40 -0.99
N SER A 150 70.03 -12.66 -0.49
CA SER A 150 70.39 -13.92 0.16
C SER A 150 70.03 -15.14 -0.72
N ASN A 151 69.24 -16.08 -0.20
CA ASN A 151 68.76 -17.27 -0.92
C ASN A 151 67.48 -17.04 -1.76
N THR A 152 67.02 -15.80 -1.94
CA THR A 152 65.83 -15.47 -2.74
C THR A 152 66.20 -14.68 -4.00
N ILE A 153 65.71 -15.12 -5.16
CA ILE A 153 65.74 -14.38 -6.42
C ILE A 153 64.30 -13.96 -6.74
N ASN A 154 64.04 -12.67 -6.80
CA ASN A 154 62.79 -12.11 -7.26
C ASN A 154 62.86 -11.87 -8.77
N VAL A 155 61.86 -12.33 -9.49
CA VAL A 155 61.69 -12.20 -10.94
C VAL A 155 60.44 -11.35 -11.16
N GLN A 156 60.62 -10.08 -11.49
CA GLN A 156 59.53 -9.17 -11.81
C GLN A 156 59.32 -9.17 -13.32
N VAL A 157 58.11 -9.51 -13.76
CA VAL A 157 57.75 -9.67 -15.17
C VAL A 157 56.60 -8.74 -15.50
N THR A 158 56.79 -7.85 -16.47
CA THR A 158 55.78 -6.90 -16.96
C THR A 158 55.47 -7.20 -18.42
N PHE A 159 54.20 -7.32 -18.79
CA PHE A 159 53.77 -7.65 -20.16
C PHE A 159 52.38 -7.10 -20.47
N GLN A 160 52.09 -6.92 -21.76
CA GLN A 160 50.76 -6.61 -22.27
C GLN A 160 50.11 -7.88 -22.81
N ALA A 161 48.98 -8.29 -22.24
CA ALA A 161 48.33 -9.54 -22.62
C ALA A 161 47.64 -9.47 -23.99
N GLU A 162 47.60 -10.59 -24.73
CA GLU A 162 47.00 -10.68 -26.06
C GLU A 162 45.67 -11.44 -26.11
N GLY A 163 45.25 -12.03 -24.97
CA GLY A 163 44.00 -12.78 -24.83
C GLY A 163 43.51 -12.89 -23.38
N THR A 164 42.54 -13.78 -23.17
CA THR A 164 41.91 -14.11 -21.88
C THR A 164 42.80 -14.89 -20.90
N SER A 165 43.92 -15.41 -21.41
CA SER A 165 44.97 -16.10 -20.66
C SER A 165 46.32 -15.88 -21.33
N THR A 166 47.41 -15.90 -20.56
CA THR A 166 48.78 -15.72 -21.08
C THR A 166 49.67 -16.86 -20.63
N ASN A 167 50.24 -17.60 -21.58
CA ASN A 167 51.24 -18.62 -21.30
C ASN A 167 52.57 -17.98 -20.92
N PHE A 168 53.30 -18.59 -19.99
CA PHE A 168 54.63 -18.14 -19.55
C PHE A 168 55.51 -19.33 -19.18
N SER A 169 56.83 -19.12 -19.21
CA SER A 169 57.79 -20.05 -18.63
C SER A 169 58.94 -19.31 -17.97
N ILE A 170 59.44 -19.89 -16.88
CA ILE A 170 60.61 -19.43 -16.14
C ILE A 170 61.55 -20.63 -16.01
N ASN A 171 62.75 -20.49 -16.56
CA ASN A 171 63.69 -21.59 -16.77
C ASN A 171 65.05 -21.24 -16.17
N VAL A 172 65.64 -22.18 -15.45
CA VAL A 172 66.98 -22.07 -14.85
C VAL A 172 68.04 -22.58 -15.83
N ALA A 173 69.18 -21.89 -15.91
CA ALA A 173 70.35 -22.37 -16.66
C ALA A 173 70.85 -23.73 -16.13
N THR A 174 71.12 -24.67 -17.03
CA THR A 174 71.60 -26.01 -16.72
C THR A 174 72.89 -25.99 -15.89
N GLY A 175 72.95 -26.82 -14.84
CA GLY A 175 74.15 -26.99 -14.00
C GLY A 175 74.28 -26.00 -12.82
N LYS A 176 73.25 -25.19 -12.52
CA LYS A 176 73.28 -24.19 -11.42
C LYS A 176 72.70 -24.67 -10.08
N GLY A 177 72.35 -25.95 -9.96
CA GLY A 177 71.69 -26.53 -8.78
C GLY A 177 70.23 -26.09 -8.63
N ASP A 178 69.58 -26.58 -7.57
CA ASP A 178 68.12 -26.70 -7.54
C ASP A 178 67.37 -25.59 -6.77
N ILE A 179 66.12 -25.36 -7.20
CA ILE A 179 65.13 -24.54 -6.51
C ILE A 179 64.57 -25.30 -5.30
N ALA A 180 64.48 -24.64 -4.14
CA ALA A 180 63.91 -25.17 -2.90
C ALA A 180 62.39 -24.93 -2.79
N ARG A 181 61.89 -23.78 -3.27
CA ARG A 181 60.45 -23.50 -3.45
C ARG A 181 60.22 -22.30 -4.38
N TRP A 182 59.00 -22.21 -4.91
CA TRP A 182 58.46 -21.03 -5.57
C TRP A 182 57.48 -20.28 -4.63
N ASN A 183 57.26 -18.99 -4.88
CA ASN A 183 56.19 -18.17 -4.28
C ASN A 183 55.79 -17.06 -5.27
N THR A 184 54.51 -16.67 -5.34
CA THR A 184 54.04 -15.51 -6.11
C THR A 184 53.46 -14.49 -5.15
N SER A 185 54.25 -13.48 -4.79
CA SER A 185 53.90 -12.60 -3.67
C SER A 185 53.02 -11.40 -4.07
N ASN A 186 53.02 -10.99 -5.33
CA ASN A 186 52.23 -9.84 -5.81
C ASN A 186 51.86 -10.00 -7.30
N TYR A 187 50.57 -9.85 -7.62
CA TYR A 187 50.06 -9.54 -8.95
C TYR A 187 49.57 -8.09 -8.93
N ARG A 188 50.09 -7.23 -9.81
CA ARG A 188 49.68 -5.82 -9.90
C ARG A 188 49.45 -5.44 -11.35
N LYS A 189 48.24 -4.97 -11.65
CA LYS A 189 47.94 -4.31 -12.91
C LYS A 189 48.45 -2.87 -12.85
N PHE A 190 49.29 -2.46 -13.80
CA PHE A 190 49.94 -1.15 -13.75
C PHE A 190 49.17 -0.08 -14.53
N THR A 191 48.60 -0.39 -15.69
CA THR A 191 47.78 0.55 -16.46
C THR A 191 46.56 -0.11 -17.10
N ASP A 192 45.62 0.73 -17.50
CA ASP A 192 44.57 0.48 -18.50
C ASP A 192 43.62 -0.68 -18.21
N VAL A 193 42.53 -0.37 -17.49
CA VAL A 193 41.23 -0.97 -17.85
C VAL A 193 41.01 -0.63 -19.33
N PRO A 194 40.85 -1.61 -20.24
CA PRO A 194 40.74 -1.31 -21.66
C PRO A 194 39.64 -0.27 -21.91
N GLN A 195 39.90 0.70 -22.79
CA GLN A 195 38.94 1.79 -23.03
C GLN A 195 37.57 1.26 -23.49
N SER A 196 37.53 0.09 -24.14
CA SER A 196 36.31 -0.67 -24.43
C SER A 196 35.52 -1.04 -23.15
N ALA A 197 36.17 -1.55 -22.11
CA ALA A 197 35.54 -1.89 -20.83
C ALA A 197 35.11 -0.64 -20.03
N ILE A 198 35.87 0.46 -20.10
CA ILE A 198 35.46 1.75 -19.52
C ILE A 198 34.20 2.27 -20.23
N THR A 199 34.17 2.21 -21.56
CA THR A 199 33.01 2.57 -22.38
C THR A 199 31.80 1.67 -22.12
N SER A 200 31.99 0.35 -22.02
CA SER A 200 30.92 -0.59 -21.64
C SER A 200 30.33 -0.27 -20.27
N ARG A 201 31.18 0.04 -19.27
CA ARG A 201 30.73 0.48 -17.93
C ARG A 201 29.90 1.77 -18.02
N ASN A 202 30.35 2.75 -18.80
CA ASN A 202 29.61 4.00 -18.99
C ASN A 202 28.23 3.72 -19.61
N ARG A 203 28.15 2.91 -20.68
CA ARG A 203 26.88 2.54 -21.32
C ARG A 203 25.95 1.79 -20.37
N ILE A 204 26.47 0.83 -19.60
CA ILE A 204 25.70 0.09 -18.58
C ILE A 204 25.15 1.05 -17.51
N SER A 205 25.93 2.03 -17.04
CA SER A 205 25.41 3.07 -16.12
C SER A 205 24.22 3.80 -16.76
N THR A 206 24.40 4.39 -17.94
CA THR A 206 23.35 5.17 -18.62
C THR A 206 22.08 4.36 -18.89
N LEU A 207 22.20 3.05 -19.13
CA LEU A 207 21.05 2.15 -19.26
C LEU A 207 20.32 1.94 -17.93
N LEU A 208 21.04 1.72 -16.82
CA LEU A 208 20.46 1.57 -15.47
C LEU A 208 19.86 2.89 -14.95
N ASP A 209 20.53 4.01 -15.20
CA ASP A 209 20.05 5.38 -14.93
C ASP A 209 18.75 5.70 -15.70
N SER A 210 18.43 4.93 -16.74
CA SER A 210 17.16 5.02 -17.50
C SER A 210 16.05 4.08 -17.02
N ILE A 211 16.32 3.26 -16.00
CA ILE A 211 15.33 2.42 -15.30
C ILE A 211 14.98 3.01 -13.93
N TYR A 212 15.97 3.51 -13.19
CA TYR A 212 15.75 4.16 -11.90
C TYR A 212 16.40 5.55 -11.85
N SER A 213 15.69 6.54 -11.31
CA SER A 213 16.21 7.88 -11.02
C SER A 213 17.39 7.84 -10.04
N THR A 214 18.13 8.93 -9.90
CA THR A 214 19.29 9.05 -8.98
C THR A 214 18.94 8.83 -7.50
N SER A 215 17.68 9.02 -7.09
CA SER A 215 17.24 8.92 -5.69
C SER A 215 16.89 7.52 -5.18
N GLY A 216 16.70 6.53 -6.07
CA GLY A 216 16.30 5.17 -5.70
C GLY A 216 14.98 4.68 -6.33
N VAL A 217 14.26 5.56 -7.02
CA VAL A 217 12.86 5.38 -7.46
C VAL A 217 12.78 5.04 -8.95
N LEU A 218 11.84 4.18 -9.36
CA LEU A 218 11.66 3.83 -10.77
C LEU A 218 11.40 5.09 -11.60
N ALA A 219 12.08 5.24 -12.74
CA ALA A 219 11.97 6.45 -13.54
C ALA A 219 10.57 6.57 -14.18
N PRO A 220 10.01 7.79 -14.32
CA PRO A 220 8.68 7.99 -14.91
C PRO A 220 8.57 7.39 -16.32
N GLY A 221 7.50 6.64 -16.57
CA GLY A 221 7.24 6.02 -17.88
C GLY A 221 8.07 4.78 -18.22
N VAL A 222 8.84 4.21 -17.28
CA VAL A 222 9.52 2.92 -17.49
C VAL A 222 8.51 1.79 -17.67
N THR A 223 8.66 1.03 -18.75
CA THR A 223 7.82 -0.10 -19.12
C THR A 223 8.60 -1.41 -19.09
N GLN A 224 7.89 -2.54 -19.10
CA GLN A 224 8.53 -3.85 -19.19
C GLN A 224 9.38 -3.99 -20.47
N SER A 225 8.87 -3.49 -21.61
CA SER A 225 9.65 -3.43 -22.86
C SER A 225 10.93 -2.59 -22.73
N ARG A 226 10.92 -1.49 -21.96
CA ARG A 226 12.14 -0.73 -21.67
C ARG A 226 13.14 -1.53 -20.84
N ILE A 227 12.68 -2.29 -19.84
CA ILE A 227 13.54 -3.16 -19.02
C ILE A 227 14.11 -4.31 -19.86
N ASP A 228 13.31 -4.91 -20.75
CA ASP A 228 13.74 -6.00 -21.63
C ASP A 228 14.75 -5.53 -22.69
N ASN A 229 14.52 -4.36 -23.30
CA ASN A 229 15.48 -3.72 -24.20
C ASN A 229 16.78 -3.38 -23.47
N VAL A 230 16.70 -2.82 -22.26
CA VAL A 230 17.88 -2.58 -21.41
C VAL A 230 18.61 -3.89 -21.13
N ARG A 231 17.92 -4.96 -20.73
CA ARG A 231 18.52 -6.30 -20.50
C ARG A 231 19.22 -6.84 -21.77
N GLN A 232 18.66 -6.60 -22.96
CA GLN A 232 19.25 -7.01 -24.23
C GLN A 232 20.48 -6.18 -24.62
N GLU A 233 20.40 -4.84 -24.57
CA GLU A 233 21.52 -3.94 -24.83
C GLU A 233 22.68 -4.20 -23.86
N MET A 234 22.36 -4.33 -22.57
CA MET A 234 23.30 -4.65 -21.50
C MET A 234 24.09 -5.94 -21.80
N ASN A 235 23.42 -6.99 -22.28
CA ASN A 235 24.08 -8.23 -22.71
C ASN A 235 25.05 -8.05 -23.90
N SER A 236 24.87 -7.02 -24.73
CA SER A 236 25.78 -6.71 -25.85
C SER A 236 27.09 -6.01 -25.40
N TYR A 237 27.05 -5.29 -24.27
CA TYR A 237 28.19 -4.55 -23.74
C TYR A 237 29.08 -5.37 -22.79
N ILE A 238 28.74 -6.63 -22.53
CA ILE A 238 29.55 -7.58 -21.76
C ILE A 238 30.87 -7.85 -22.50
N PRO A 239 32.05 -7.53 -21.93
CA PRO A 239 33.31 -7.91 -22.53
C PRO A 239 33.48 -9.43 -22.51
N ARG A 240 33.38 -10.10 -23.67
CA ARG A 240 33.68 -11.54 -23.78
C ARG A 240 35.18 -11.86 -23.59
N ASP A 241 36.02 -10.82 -23.61
CA ASP A 241 37.48 -10.87 -23.55
C ASP A 241 38.03 -10.90 -22.10
N ILE A 242 37.14 -11.03 -21.11
CA ILE A 242 37.43 -11.12 -19.67
C ILE A 242 36.91 -12.45 -19.14
N SER A 243 37.58 -13.02 -18.14
CA SER A 243 37.24 -14.33 -17.57
C SER A 243 35.77 -14.46 -17.20
N SER A 244 35.17 -15.57 -17.64
CA SER A 244 33.73 -15.82 -17.52
C SER A 244 33.24 -15.81 -16.07
N SER A 245 34.05 -16.20 -15.09
CA SER A 245 33.65 -16.31 -13.68
C SER A 245 33.36 -14.96 -13.01
N TYR A 246 34.24 -13.97 -13.17
CA TYR A 246 34.07 -12.65 -12.55
C TYR A 246 32.93 -11.86 -13.20
N ILE A 247 32.78 -12.00 -14.51
CA ILE A 247 31.65 -11.42 -15.23
C ILE A 247 30.36 -12.14 -14.84
N SER A 248 30.26 -13.47 -14.93
CA SER A 248 29.02 -14.19 -14.59
C SER A 248 28.57 -13.92 -13.15
N ALA A 249 29.51 -13.80 -12.20
CA ALA A 249 29.21 -13.40 -10.83
C ALA A 249 28.61 -11.98 -10.75
N TYR A 250 29.19 -10.97 -11.43
CA TYR A 250 28.64 -9.61 -11.41
C TYR A 250 27.25 -9.52 -12.06
N TRP A 251 27.04 -10.23 -13.17
CA TRP A 251 25.74 -10.25 -13.86
C TRP A 251 24.66 -10.98 -13.06
N ALA A 252 24.96 -12.18 -12.55
CA ALA A 252 24.02 -12.99 -11.78
C ALA A 252 23.70 -12.41 -10.39
N ASN A 253 24.70 -11.85 -9.70
CA ASN A 253 24.54 -11.43 -8.30
C ASN A 253 24.08 -9.97 -8.14
N PHE A 254 24.22 -9.12 -9.18
CA PHE A 254 23.87 -7.70 -9.08
C PHE A 254 22.91 -7.22 -10.18
N LEU A 255 23.24 -7.43 -11.46
CA LEU A 255 22.47 -6.83 -12.55
C LEU A 255 21.14 -7.55 -12.84
N THR A 256 21.11 -8.88 -12.79
CA THR A 256 19.87 -9.65 -12.96
C THR A 256 18.86 -9.35 -11.85
N PRO A 257 19.19 -9.43 -10.53
CA PRO A 257 18.26 -9.07 -9.46
C PRO A 257 17.74 -7.63 -9.51
N PHE A 258 18.57 -6.68 -10.00
CA PHE A 258 18.18 -5.28 -10.17
C PHE A 258 17.10 -5.11 -11.25
N LEU A 259 17.31 -5.68 -12.44
CA LEU A 259 16.34 -5.60 -13.54
C LEU A 259 15.07 -6.42 -13.25
N ASP A 260 15.20 -7.54 -12.54
CA ASP A 260 14.05 -8.36 -12.17
C ASP A 260 13.22 -7.71 -11.05
N LYS A 261 13.84 -6.93 -10.14
CA LYS A 261 13.10 -6.03 -9.25
C LYS A 261 12.36 -4.95 -10.04
N ALA A 262 13.00 -4.31 -11.02
CA ALA A 262 12.35 -3.31 -11.86
C ALA A 262 11.12 -3.89 -12.57
N SER A 263 11.24 -5.11 -13.12
CA SER A 263 10.12 -5.83 -13.73
C SER A 263 9.00 -6.07 -12.73
N ALA A 264 9.30 -6.54 -11.52
CA ALA A 264 8.28 -6.77 -10.48
C ALA A 264 7.59 -5.46 -10.03
N GLU A 265 8.30 -4.34 -9.97
CA GLU A 265 7.77 -3.02 -9.65
C GLU A 265 6.83 -2.50 -10.76
N VAL A 266 7.24 -2.60 -12.03
CA VAL A 266 6.37 -2.32 -13.19
C VAL A 266 5.13 -3.21 -13.19
N ASP A 267 5.27 -4.49 -12.87
CA ASP A 267 4.17 -5.45 -12.82
C ASP A 267 3.14 -5.11 -11.72
N GLN A 268 3.58 -4.54 -10.60
CA GLN A 268 2.72 -4.04 -9.53
C GLN A 268 2.03 -2.73 -9.95
N ILE A 269 2.77 -1.79 -10.53
CA ILE A 269 2.23 -0.52 -11.07
C ILE A 269 1.15 -0.80 -12.13
N ASN A 270 1.37 -1.76 -13.03
CA ASN A 270 0.39 -2.17 -14.04
C ASN A 270 -0.89 -2.73 -13.41
N LYS A 271 -0.78 -3.61 -12.40
CA LYS A 271 -1.94 -4.19 -11.69
C LYS A 271 -2.74 -3.11 -10.95
N ALA A 272 -2.05 -2.18 -10.28
CA ALA A 272 -2.68 -1.03 -9.63
C ALA A 272 -3.34 -0.09 -10.66
N THR A 273 -2.68 0.19 -11.79
CA THR A 273 -3.21 1.04 -12.88
C THR A 273 -4.47 0.45 -13.49
N VAL A 274 -4.53 -0.86 -13.73
CA VAL A 274 -5.75 -1.53 -14.21
C VAL A 274 -6.87 -1.45 -13.16
N ALA A 275 -6.57 -1.74 -11.88
CA ALA A 275 -7.56 -1.67 -10.82
C ALA A 275 -8.13 -0.26 -10.63
N VAL A 276 -7.28 0.77 -10.71
CA VAL A 276 -7.69 2.18 -10.63
C VAL A 276 -8.48 2.59 -11.87
N ASN A 277 -8.00 2.32 -13.08
CA ASN A 277 -8.71 2.68 -14.31
C ASN A 277 -10.08 1.99 -14.41
N ASN A 278 -10.24 0.78 -13.83
CA ASN A 278 -11.54 0.12 -13.73
C ASN A 278 -12.59 0.91 -12.93
N LEU A 279 -12.20 1.85 -12.06
CA LEU A 279 -13.12 2.76 -11.35
C LEU A 279 -13.65 3.91 -12.24
N PHE A 280 -13.12 4.08 -13.44
CA PHE A 280 -13.44 5.17 -14.36
C PHE A 280 -14.11 4.66 -15.65
N ASN A 281 -14.87 5.54 -16.30
CA ASN A 281 -15.23 5.39 -17.70
C ASN A 281 -14.11 5.94 -18.61
N ASP A 282 -14.26 5.76 -19.93
CA ASP A 282 -13.25 6.15 -20.91
C ASP A 282 -12.89 7.66 -20.83
N ASN A 283 -13.89 8.49 -20.52
CA ASN A 283 -13.76 9.94 -20.31
C ASN A 283 -13.05 10.33 -18.98
N GLN A 284 -12.46 9.39 -18.24
CA GLN A 284 -11.80 9.60 -16.95
C GLN A 284 -12.71 10.22 -15.87
N VAL A 285 -14.02 9.96 -15.95
CA VAL A 285 -15.01 10.26 -14.90
C VAL A 285 -15.25 9.00 -14.06
N PRO A 286 -15.31 9.08 -12.72
CA PRO A 286 -15.64 7.93 -11.88
C PRO A 286 -16.97 7.29 -12.28
N LYS A 287 -17.06 5.97 -12.21
CA LYS A 287 -18.31 5.24 -12.47
C LYS A 287 -19.30 5.46 -11.31
N PRO A 288 -20.58 5.76 -11.59
CA PRO A 288 -21.59 5.97 -10.55
C PRO A 288 -22.00 4.68 -9.83
N ASN A 289 -21.62 3.51 -10.36
CA ASN A 289 -21.84 2.20 -9.75
C ASN A 289 -20.57 1.58 -9.14
N ASN A 290 -19.56 2.40 -8.83
CA ASN A 290 -18.42 1.96 -8.01
C ASN A 290 -18.91 1.54 -6.61
N THR A 291 -18.33 0.48 -6.06
CA THR A 291 -18.58 0.05 -4.67
C THR A 291 -17.41 0.38 -3.75
N SER A 292 -17.67 0.43 -2.44
CA SER A 292 -16.65 0.60 -1.40
C SER A 292 -15.54 -0.45 -1.51
N GLU A 293 -15.88 -1.68 -1.86
CA GLU A 293 -14.95 -2.81 -2.04
C GLU A 293 -14.02 -2.57 -3.24
N GLN A 294 -14.56 -2.07 -4.35
CA GLN A 294 -13.78 -1.79 -5.56
C GLN A 294 -12.79 -0.64 -5.32
N VAL A 295 -13.24 0.46 -4.72
CA VAL A 295 -12.37 1.62 -4.41
C VAL A 295 -11.30 1.22 -3.39
N ASN A 296 -11.66 0.48 -2.33
CA ASN A 296 -10.69 0.00 -1.34
C ASN A 296 -9.70 -1.03 -1.90
N ALA A 297 -10.13 -1.92 -2.81
CA ALA A 297 -9.22 -2.87 -3.47
C ALA A 297 -8.18 -2.16 -4.34
N ALA A 298 -8.59 -1.15 -5.11
CA ALA A 298 -7.66 -0.32 -5.87
C ALA A 298 -6.73 0.48 -4.94
N LYS A 299 -7.26 1.09 -3.88
CA LYS A 299 -6.50 1.81 -2.85
C LYS A 299 -5.45 0.94 -2.17
N ALA A 300 -5.77 -0.31 -1.86
CA ALA A 300 -4.84 -1.28 -1.28
C ALA A 300 -3.69 -1.62 -2.24
N LEU A 301 -3.99 -1.87 -3.53
CA LEU A 301 -2.97 -2.12 -4.55
C LEU A 301 -2.03 -0.92 -4.74
N VAL A 302 -2.57 0.31 -4.79
CA VAL A 302 -1.76 1.53 -4.90
C VAL A 302 -0.92 1.76 -3.64
N ASN A 303 -1.50 1.56 -2.45
CA ASN A 303 -0.77 1.71 -1.17
C ASN A 303 0.42 0.76 -1.05
N ALA A 304 0.33 -0.44 -1.64
CA ALA A 304 1.40 -1.45 -1.65
C ALA A 304 2.57 -1.13 -2.60
N LEU A 305 2.42 -0.18 -3.52
CA LEU A 305 3.50 0.22 -4.44
C LEU A 305 4.67 0.89 -3.70
N PRO A 306 5.92 0.77 -4.18
CA PRO A 306 7.01 1.65 -3.78
C PRO A 306 6.70 3.13 -4.04
N TYR A 307 7.33 4.02 -3.26
CA TYR A 307 7.22 5.47 -3.47
C TYR A 307 7.71 5.84 -4.88
N SER A 308 6.82 6.44 -5.68
CA SER A 308 7.04 6.78 -7.09
C SER A 308 5.98 7.77 -7.59
N GLN A 309 6.26 8.52 -8.65
CA GLN A 309 5.26 9.42 -9.27
C GLN A 309 3.99 8.66 -9.65
N ALA A 310 4.14 7.46 -10.23
CA ALA A 310 3.01 6.61 -10.58
C ALA A 310 2.13 6.25 -9.36
N LYS A 311 2.71 6.09 -8.16
CA LYS A 311 1.94 5.90 -6.93
C LYS A 311 1.14 7.15 -6.57
N GLU A 312 1.74 8.34 -6.63
CA GLU A 312 1.07 9.61 -6.34
C GLU A 312 -0.09 9.89 -7.32
N ASP A 313 0.16 9.72 -8.62
CA ASP A 313 -0.83 9.91 -9.68
C ASP A 313 -2.03 8.94 -9.50
N LEU A 314 -1.75 7.69 -9.14
CA LEU A 314 -2.78 6.69 -8.86
C LEU A 314 -3.52 6.95 -7.54
N LEU A 315 -2.85 7.47 -6.50
CA LEU A 315 -3.51 7.91 -5.26
C LEU A 315 -4.48 9.08 -5.52
N ALA A 316 -4.08 10.05 -6.35
CA ALA A 316 -4.94 11.16 -6.75
C ALA A 316 -6.18 10.66 -7.53
N LYS A 317 -6.02 9.68 -8.44
CA LYS A 317 -7.16 9.01 -9.07
C LYS A 317 -8.05 8.26 -8.06
N VAL A 318 -7.47 7.50 -7.13
CA VAL A 318 -8.25 6.79 -6.09
C VAL A 318 -9.04 7.78 -5.23
N ALA A 319 -8.46 8.92 -4.83
CA ALA A 319 -9.17 9.97 -4.11
C ALA A 319 -10.34 10.55 -4.94
N LYS A 320 -10.13 10.85 -6.23
CA LYS A 320 -11.22 11.29 -7.13
C LYS A 320 -12.36 10.27 -7.22
N ALA A 321 -12.05 8.97 -7.21
CA ALA A 321 -13.06 7.91 -7.25
C ALA A 321 -13.78 7.72 -5.90
N GLN A 322 -13.08 7.89 -4.77
CA GLN A 322 -13.67 7.86 -3.43
C GLN A 322 -14.64 9.03 -3.23
N ASN A 323 -14.21 10.27 -3.51
CA ASN A 323 -15.05 11.45 -3.30
C ASN A 323 -16.38 11.38 -4.08
N ALA A 324 -16.36 10.84 -5.30
CA ALA A 324 -17.57 10.65 -6.11
C ALA A 324 -18.50 9.54 -5.56
N LEU A 325 -17.95 8.51 -4.93
CA LEU A 325 -18.74 7.49 -4.22
C LEU A 325 -19.38 8.09 -2.95
N ASP A 326 -18.60 8.87 -2.19
CA ASP A 326 -19.07 9.53 -0.97
C ASP A 326 -20.19 10.54 -1.28
N GLU A 327 -20.06 11.32 -2.36
CA GLU A 327 -21.09 12.23 -2.88
C GLU A 327 -22.39 11.50 -3.24
N ILE A 328 -22.30 10.37 -3.95
CA ILE A 328 -23.47 9.54 -4.30
C ILE A 328 -24.16 8.98 -3.04
N GLN A 329 -23.40 8.56 -2.03
CA GLN A 329 -23.94 8.09 -0.76
C GLN A 329 -24.64 9.21 0.02
N VAL A 330 -24.01 10.39 0.11
CA VAL A 330 -24.60 11.58 0.75
C VAL A 330 -25.89 12.00 0.06
N ASN A 331 -25.95 11.99 -1.28
CA ASN A 331 -27.15 12.30 -2.04
C ASN A 331 -28.26 11.26 -1.77
N ALA A 332 -27.97 9.96 -1.88
CA ALA A 332 -28.95 8.89 -1.66
C ALA A 332 -29.46 8.80 -0.20
N ALA A 333 -28.70 9.33 0.77
CA ALA A 333 -29.12 9.53 2.15
C ALA A 333 -29.94 10.82 2.34
N THR A 334 -29.55 11.91 1.68
CA THR A 334 -30.28 13.20 1.68
C THR A 334 -31.67 13.07 1.07
N GLU A 335 -31.81 12.33 -0.03
CA GLU A 335 -33.11 11.97 -0.63
C GLU A 335 -33.99 11.21 0.35
N ALA A 336 -33.43 10.21 1.06
CA ALA A 336 -34.18 9.39 2.01
C ALA A 336 -34.63 10.19 3.25
N VAL A 337 -33.80 11.10 3.75
CA VAL A 337 -34.18 12.00 4.85
C VAL A 337 -35.22 13.01 4.39
N ASN A 338 -35.05 13.63 3.22
CA ASN A 338 -36.02 14.58 2.68
C ASN A 338 -37.37 13.94 2.35
N ALA A 339 -37.42 12.64 2.03
CA ALA A 339 -38.65 11.90 1.84
C ALA A 339 -39.56 11.85 3.10
N LEU A 340 -39.00 12.05 4.30
CA LEU A 340 -39.74 12.14 5.57
C LEU A 340 -40.43 13.50 5.81
N PHE A 341 -40.26 14.47 4.90
CA PHE A 341 -40.70 15.86 5.09
C PHE A 341 -41.59 16.36 3.94
N ASN A 342 -42.45 17.31 4.26
CA ASN A 342 -43.13 18.19 3.32
C ASN A 342 -42.57 19.62 3.54
N GLY A 343 -41.58 19.99 2.74
CA GLY A 343 -40.76 21.18 3.02
C GLY A 343 -39.87 20.98 4.24
N ASP A 344 -39.99 21.84 5.24
CA ASP A 344 -39.26 21.73 6.53
C ASP A 344 -40.07 21.03 7.63
N THR A 345 -41.34 20.69 7.38
CA THR A 345 -42.22 20.00 8.35
C THR A 345 -42.16 18.49 8.15
N PRO A 346 -41.93 17.67 9.20
CA PRO A 346 -42.07 16.22 9.11
C PRO A 346 -43.48 15.81 8.68
N LYS A 347 -43.58 14.74 7.90
CA LYS A 347 -44.84 14.12 7.51
C LYS A 347 -45.57 13.49 8.72
N PRO A 348 -46.88 13.72 8.90
CA PRO A 348 -47.66 12.99 9.90
C PRO A 348 -47.78 11.49 9.57
N GLU A 349 -47.72 11.12 8.29
CA GLU A 349 -47.79 9.73 7.84
C GLU A 349 -46.46 8.93 7.91
N ASN A 350 -45.43 9.49 8.56
CA ASN A 350 -44.14 8.80 8.76
C ASN A 350 -44.30 7.58 9.69
N THR A 351 -43.83 6.41 9.26
CA THR A 351 -43.69 5.23 10.12
C THR A 351 -42.28 5.11 10.71
N GLN A 352 -42.12 4.33 11.78
CA GLN A 352 -40.80 4.08 12.38
C GLN A 352 -39.84 3.43 11.36
N GLU A 353 -40.34 2.50 10.54
CA GLU A 353 -39.56 1.81 9.52
C GLU A 353 -39.00 2.77 8.45
N GLN A 354 -39.73 3.84 8.11
CA GLN A 354 -39.25 4.87 7.18
C GLN A 354 -38.13 5.71 7.81
N ILE A 355 -38.29 6.09 9.08
CA ILE A 355 -37.29 6.86 9.83
C ILE A 355 -36.01 6.01 10.03
N ASP A 356 -36.15 4.74 10.41
CA ASP A 356 -35.04 3.80 10.58
C ASP A 356 -34.33 3.50 9.26
N ALA A 357 -35.06 3.36 8.15
CA ALA A 357 -34.47 3.16 6.82
C ALA A 357 -33.68 4.40 6.33
N ALA A 358 -34.16 5.62 6.61
CA ALA A 358 -33.41 6.84 6.35
C ALA A 358 -32.19 6.94 7.27
N LYS A 359 -32.34 6.60 8.56
CA LYS A 359 -31.26 6.59 9.55
C LYS A 359 -30.14 5.61 9.20
N ALA A 360 -30.47 4.39 8.78
CA ALA A 360 -29.48 3.39 8.37
C ALA A 360 -28.59 3.88 7.22
N LYS A 361 -29.16 4.60 6.24
CA LYS A 361 -28.39 5.24 5.16
C LYS A 361 -27.45 6.34 5.68
N VAL A 362 -27.91 7.17 6.61
CA VAL A 362 -27.12 8.27 7.18
C VAL A 362 -26.01 7.75 8.10
N ASP A 363 -26.29 6.73 8.91
CA ASP A 363 -25.31 6.10 9.81
C ASP A 363 -24.14 5.46 9.04
N ALA A 364 -24.40 4.94 7.83
CA ALA A 364 -23.39 4.37 6.93
C ALA A 364 -22.45 5.42 6.30
N LEU A 365 -22.78 6.72 6.32
CA LEU A 365 -21.93 7.78 5.77
C LEU A 365 -20.63 7.96 6.58
N ALA A 366 -19.59 8.48 5.92
CA ALA A 366 -18.42 9.02 6.62
C ALA A 366 -18.80 10.22 7.52
N ASN A 367 -18.10 10.37 8.64
CA ASN A 367 -18.32 11.48 9.58
C ASN A 367 -18.03 12.82 8.89
N SER A 368 -19.04 13.67 8.84
CA SER A 368 -19.10 14.90 8.04
C SER A 368 -20.21 15.81 8.56
N ASP A 369 -20.14 17.11 8.26
CA ASP A 369 -21.21 18.05 8.63
C ASP A 369 -22.55 17.68 7.99
N ALA A 370 -22.53 17.11 6.77
CA ALA A 370 -23.69 16.56 6.10
C ALA A 370 -24.33 15.42 6.92
N LYS A 371 -23.54 14.44 7.41
CA LYS A 371 -24.04 13.37 8.28
C LYS A 371 -24.68 13.94 9.56
N THR A 372 -24.03 14.92 10.19
CA THR A 372 -24.53 15.59 11.40
C THR A 372 -25.86 16.31 11.14
N ALA A 373 -25.98 17.06 10.05
CA ALA A 373 -27.21 17.75 9.67
C ALA A 373 -28.36 16.79 9.33
N LEU A 374 -28.06 15.68 8.64
CA LEU A 374 -29.04 14.66 8.31
C LEU A 374 -29.54 13.91 9.57
N LEU A 375 -28.65 13.62 10.53
CA LEU A 375 -29.04 13.06 11.84
C LEU A 375 -29.91 14.03 12.65
N ALA A 376 -29.66 15.33 12.56
CA ALA A 376 -30.53 16.34 13.19
C ALA A 376 -31.95 16.32 12.57
N LYS A 377 -32.07 16.29 11.24
CA LYS A 377 -33.39 16.15 10.57
C LYS A 377 -34.09 14.83 10.93
N ILE A 378 -33.37 13.71 11.01
CA ILE A 378 -33.93 12.42 11.49
C ILE A 378 -34.48 12.56 12.91
N THR A 379 -33.77 13.26 13.80
CA THR A 379 -34.22 13.52 15.18
C THR A 379 -35.50 14.36 15.19
N THR A 380 -35.62 15.37 14.31
CA THR A 380 -36.86 16.15 14.14
C THR A 380 -38.03 15.27 13.70
N ALA A 381 -37.83 14.35 12.74
CA ALA A 381 -38.88 13.44 12.28
C ALA A 381 -39.29 12.43 13.38
N GLN A 382 -38.32 11.87 14.11
CA GLN A 382 -38.59 10.96 15.24
C GLN A 382 -39.40 11.65 16.34
N ASN A 383 -39.03 12.87 16.71
CA ASN A 383 -39.75 13.62 17.75
C ASN A 383 -41.19 13.95 17.33
N ALA A 384 -41.44 14.20 16.04
CA ALA A 384 -42.79 14.41 15.51
C ALA A 384 -43.65 13.13 15.59
N LEU A 385 -43.10 11.97 15.21
CA LEU A 385 -43.77 10.68 15.33
C LEU A 385 -44.09 10.35 16.80
N ASN A 386 -43.12 10.50 17.70
CA ASN A 386 -43.30 10.24 19.13
C ASN A 386 -44.43 11.12 19.71
N ALA A 387 -44.45 12.42 19.37
CA ALA A 387 -45.47 13.35 19.84
C ALA A 387 -46.88 13.02 19.29
N GLU A 388 -46.99 12.45 18.09
CA GLU A 388 -48.29 12.00 17.56
C GLU A 388 -48.77 10.73 18.28
N VAL A 389 -47.88 9.79 18.56
CA VAL A 389 -48.18 8.59 19.37
C VAL A 389 -48.61 8.96 20.79
N GLU A 390 -48.00 9.97 21.41
CA GLU A 390 -48.43 10.50 22.71
C GLU A 390 -49.85 11.10 22.67
N LYS A 391 -50.22 11.83 21.60
CA LYS A 391 -51.61 12.28 21.41
C LYS A 391 -52.57 11.11 21.20
N GLU A 392 -52.19 10.12 20.38
CA GLU A 392 -53.05 8.97 20.05
C GLU A 392 -53.37 8.16 21.32
N ASN A 393 -52.37 7.93 22.17
CA ASN A 393 -52.56 7.35 23.50
C ASN A 393 -53.47 8.22 24.38
N ALA A 394 -53.16 9.52 24.54
CA ALA A 394 -53.92 10.41 25.41
C ALA A 394 -55.38 10.63 24.95
N ALA A 395 -55.67 10.48 23.66
CA ALA A 395 -57.01 10.49 23.07
C ALA A 395 -57.71 9.15 23.28
N THR A 396 -57.02 8.03 23.06
CA THR A 396 -57.53 6.67 23.29
C THR A 396 -57.91 6.45 24.77
N GLU A 397 -57.08 6.92 25.71
CA GLU A 397 -57.38 6.93 27.14
C GLU A 397 -58.63 7.74 27.47
N ALA A 398 -58.76 8.94 26.90
CA ALA A 398 -59.91 9.82 27.14
C ALA A 398 -61.22 9.25 26.59
N VAL A 399 -61.17 8.58 25.43
CA VAL A 399 -62.34 7.87 24.88
C VAL A 399 -62.67 6.64 25.72
N ASN A 400 -61.69 5.80 26.05
CA ASN A 400 -61.93 4.62 26.88
C ASN A 400 -62.44 4.98 28.29
N ALA A 401 -62.08 6.16 28.82
CA ALA A 401 -62.61 6.67 30.09
C ALA A 401 -64.14 6.89 30.09
N LEU A 402 -64.79 7.04 28.92
CA LEU A 402 -66.24 7.16 28.77
C LEU A 402 -66.99 5.81 28.87
N PHE A 403 -66.29 4.68 28.98
CA PHE A 403 -66.84 3.33 28.87
C PHE A 403 -66.53 2.45 30.08
N ASN A 404 -67.42 1.49 30.35
CA ASN A 404 -67.21 0.35 31.23
C ASN A 404 -67.20 -0.92 30.36
N GLY A 405 -66.02 -1.30 29.88
CA GLY A 405 -65.89 -2.31 28.80
C GLY A 405 -66.25 -1.70 27.46
N ASP A 406 -67.18 -2.31 26.73
CA ASP A 406 -67.72 -1.79 25.46
C ASP A 406 -69.00 -0.94 25.63
N THR A 407 -69.55 -0.85 26.84
CA THR A 407 -70.77 -0.07 27.15
C THR A 407 -70.42 1.34 27.62
N PRO A 408 -71.04 2.41 27.10
CA PRO A 408 -70.91 3.75 27.65
C PRO A 408 -71.33 3.83 29.12
N LYS A 409 -70.70 4.74 29.87
CA LYS A 409 -71.06 5.03 31.27
C LYS A 409 -72.35 5.85 31.36
N PRO A 410 -73.34 5.45 32.20
CA PRO A 410 -74.52 6.28 32.46
C PRO A 410 -74.18 7.57 33.22
N GLU A 411 -73.04 7.62 33.92
CA GLU A 411 -72.55 8.82 34.64
C GLU A 411 -71.70 9.77 33.77
N ASN A 412 -71.61 9.55 32.45
CA ASN A 412 -70.92 10.45 31.53
C ASN A 412 -71.57 11.84 31.52
N THR A 413 -70.76 12.90 31.47
CA THR A 413 -71.24 14.28 31.24
C THR A 413 -70.90 14.76 29.85
N GLN A 414 -71.69 15.72 29.33
CA GLN A 414 -71.41 16.38 28.05
C GLN A 414 -70.00 17.00 28.01
N GLU A 415 -69.51 17.50 29.15
CA GLU A 415 -68.17 18.08 29.28
C GLU A 415 -67.07 17.01 29.11
N GLN A 416 -67.25 15.81 29.67
CA GLN A 416 -66.32 14.69 29.48
C GLN A 416 -66.29 14.21 28.01
N ILE A 417 -67.46 14.09 27.38
CA ILE A 417 -67.58 13.68 25.97
C ILE A 417 -66.92 14.74 25.06
N ASN A 418 -67.19 16.03 25.30
CA ASN A 418 -66.56 17.14 24.58
C ASN A 418 -65.03 17.16 24.76
N ALA A 419 -64.53 16.91 25.98
CA ALA A 419 -63.09 16.87 26.27
C ALA A 419 -62.38 15.69 25.59
N ALA A 420 -63.02 14.51 25.53
CA ALA A 420 -62.52 13.37 24.76
C ALA A 420 -62.52 13.69 23.25
N LYS A 421 -63.60 14.27 22.74
CA LYS A 421 -63.71 14.66 21.32
C LYS A 421 -62.64 15.67 20.91
N ALA A 422 -62.38 16.70 21.72
CA ALA A 422 -61.36 17.70 21.43
C ALA A 422 -59.95 17.11 21.26
N LYS A 423 -59.61 16.06 22.04
CA LYS A 423 -58.35 15.31 21.87
C LYS A 423 -58.31 14.50 20.57
N VAL A 424 -59.42 13.85 20.22
CA VAL A 424 -59.51 13.02 18.99
C VAL A 424 -59.51 13.90 17.73
N ASP A 425 -60.22 15.03 17.74
CA ASP A 425 -60.24 16.00 16.63
C ASP A 425 -58.83 16.53 16.30
N ALA A 426 -57.95 16.61 17.31
CA ALA A 426 -56.56 17.07 17.19
C ALA A 426 -55.57 16.00 16.67
N LEU A 427 -56.00 14.77 16.42
CA LEU A 427 -55.20 13.74 15.76
C LEU A 427 -55.06 14.00 14.26
N THR A 428 -53.94 13.58 13.69
CA THR A 428 -53.66 13.58 12.25
C THR A 428 -53.80 12.20 11.62
N ASN A 429 -53.72 11.12 12.43
CA ASN A 429 -54.02 9.76 12.01
C ASN A 429 -55.53 9.57 11.79
N GLU A 430 -56.02 9.90 10.59
CA GLU A 430 -57.45 9.86 10.24
C GLU A 430 -58.11 8.48 10.45
N THR A 431 -57.35 7.37 10.35
CA THR A 431 -57.86 6.01 10.62
C THR A 431 -58.23 5.83 12.08
N VAL A 432 -57.31 6.14 13.00
CA VAL A 432 -57.55 6.00 14.45
C VAL A 432 -58.54 7.06 14.93
N LYS A 433 -58.45 8.28 14.40
CA LYS A 433 -59.40 9.37 14.63
C LYS A 433 -60.83 8.97 14.27
N THR A 434 -61.06 8.37 13.11
CA THR A 434 -62.40 7.88 12.72
C THR A 434 -62.91 6.79 13.67
N ALA A 435 -62.04 5.84 14.06
CA ALA A 435 -62.41 4.79 15.00
C ALA A 435 -62.76 5.33 16.40
N LEU A 436 -62.01 6.33 16.89
CA LEU A 436 -62.26 6.97 18.18
C LEU A 436 -63.48 7.91 18.14
N LEU A 437 -63.73 8.61 17.03
CA LEU A 437 -64.94 9.41 16.83
C LEU A 437 -66.20 8.52 16.81
N ALA A 438 -66.15 7.33 16.22
CA ALA A 438 -67.26 6.39 16.25
C ALA A 438 -67.63 5.96 17.67
N LYS A 439 -66.63 5.72 18.55
CA LYS A 439 -66.87 5.49 19.99
C LYS A 439 -67.48 6.72 20.68
N ILE A 440 -66.99 7.93 20.39
CA ILE A 440 -67.55 9.18 20.95
C ILE A 440 -69.03 9.34 20.57
N THR A 441 -69.42 9.04 19.33
CA THR A 441 -70.82 9.08 18.91
C THR A 441 -71.69 8.11 19.72
N ALA A 442 -71.23 6.88 19.97
CA ALA A 442 -71.96 5.92 20.81
C ALA A 442 -72.08 6.39 22.28
N ALA A 443 -71.05 7.05 22.82
CA ALA A 443 -71.11 7.64 24.16
C ALA A 443 -72.08 8.84 24.24
N GLN A 444 -72.16 9.65 23.19
CA GLN A 444 -73.13 10.76 23.09
C GLN A 444 -74.56 10.22 23.04
N GLN A 445 -74.83 9.24 22.17
CA GLN A 445 -76.17 8.64 22.03
C GLN A 445 -76.70 8.09 23.36
N ALA A 446 -75.86 7.40 24.14
CA ALA A 446 -76.25 6.91 25.46
C ALA A 446 -76.56 8.02 26.48
N LEU A 447 -75.88 9.18 26.40
CA LEU A 447 -76.19 10.35 27.24
C LEU A 447 -77.50 11.02 26.82
N ASP A 448 -77.73 11.16 25.52
CA ASP A 448 -78.95 11.75 24.97
C ASP A 448 -80.18 10.89 25.35
N GLU A 449 -80.09 9.57 25.18
CA GLU A 449 -81.12 8.60 25.58
C GLU A 449 -81.40 8.63 27.09
N ALA A 450 -80.35 8.63 27.93
CA ALA A 450 -80.50 8.72 29.38
C ALA A 450 -81.14 10.04 29.84
N THR A 451 -80.86 11.14 29.14
CA THR A 451 -81.45 12.46 29.41
C THR A 451 -82.93 12.49 29.01
N GLU A 452 -83.29 11.91 27.87
CA GLU A 452 -84.69 11.80 27.43
C GLU A 452 -85.52 10.92 28.37
N GLU A 453 -84.95 9.81 28.85
CA GLU A 453 -85.63 8.91 29.79
C GLU A 453 -85.79 9.54 31.18
N ALA A 454 -84.78 10.25 31.68
CA ALA A 454 -84.90 11.02 32.92
C ALA A 454 -86.02 12.07 32.84
N ALA A 455 -86.17 12.76 31.71
CA ALA A 455 -87.24 13.72 31.48
C ALA A 455 -88.64 13.06 31.47
N LYS A 456 -88.78 11.87 30.88
CA LYS A 456 -90.05 11.09 30.92
C LYS A 456 -90.39 10.66 32.34
N VAL A 457 -89.42 10.15 33.09
CA VAL A 457 -89.60 9.72 34.49
C VAL A 457 -90.00 10.91 35.37
N GLN A 458 -89.39 12.08 35.18
CA GLN A 458 -89.79 13.30 35.88
C GLN A 458 -91.22 13.71 35.53
N ALA A 459 -91.57 13.80 34.24
CA ALA A 459 -92.92 14.18 33.82
C ALA A 459 -94.01 13.20 34.33
N ALA A 460 -93.72 11.90 34.35
CA ALA A 460 -94.61 10.90 34.95
C ALA A 460 -94.75 11.06 36.47
N THR A 461 -93.66 11.40 37.17
CA THR A 461 -93.66 11.66 38.62
C THR A 461 -94.46 12.92 38.97
N GLU A 462 -94.31 13.99 38.19
CA GLU A 462 -95.08 15.22 38.34
C GLU A 462 -96.58 15.00 38.07
N ALA A 463 -96.92 14.19 37.07
CA ALA A 463 -98.31 13.82 36.78
C ALA A 463 -98.96 12.96 37.90
N VAL A 464 -98.20 12.06 38.54
CA VAL A 464 -98.69 11.27 39.68
C VAL A 464 -98.86 12.12 40.94
N ASN A 465 -97.99 13.09 41.18
CA ASN A 465 -98.08 14.02 42.32
C ASN A 465 -99.18 15.09 42.16
N ALA A 466 -99.87 15.14 41.03
CA ALA A 466 -100.97 16.06 40.74
C ALA A 466 -102.38 15.43 40.89
N LEU A 467 -102.46 14.21 41.44
CA LEU A 467 -103.68 13.42 41.69
C LEU A 467 -103.98 13.26 43.19
#